data_AF-A0A8T4VLV8-F1
#
_entry.id   AF-A0A8T4VLV8-F1
#
_cell.length_a   1.000
_cell.length_b   1.000
_cell.length_c   1.000
_cell.angle_alpha   90.00
_cell.angle_beta   90.00
_cell.angle_gamma   90.00
#
_symmetry.space_group_name_H-M   'P 1'
#
loop_
_entity.id
_entity.type
_entity.pdbx_description
1 polymer ?
#
loop_
_entity_poly.entity_id
_entity_poly.type
_entity_poly.pdbx_seq_one_letter_code
_entity_poly.pdbx_strand_id
1 'polypeptide(L)'
;MAREDLEKVVAQKVKPIIGEAMHKALGITVPEIEADISDRLKKSPLLDIEINTKTGFKKAKEQFKQNYFKKLLEGNFGNVSRVAEISGLDRRSVHRLISSFSIDVPKFREEMLKSSYLKQIAVQNIIEKTLDNYKASLAPEKLSLMYKEVPTISKDIIKELPDEILSFREAEQEFEKLFLEKALKENDNNQVKTAKAIGLRYETLHRKLRSSGMV
;
A
#
# COMPACT_ATOMS: atom_id res chain seq x y z
N MET A 1 3.94 -14.13 6.62
CA MET A 1 3.42 -13.36 7.77
C MET A 1 2.62 -12.14 7.33
N ALA A 2 3.20 -11.05 6.80
CA ALA A 2 2.41 -9.83 6.49
C ALA A 2 1.22 -10.03 5.51
N ARG A 3 1.40 -10.75 4.40
CA ARG A 3 0.29 -11.08 3.49
C ARG A 3 -0.76 -12.02 4.11
N GLU A 4 -0.35 -12.92 4.99
CA GLU A 4 -1.28 -13.83 5.66
C GLU A 4 -2.18 -13.08 6.64
N ASP A 5 -1.69 -11.98 7.24
CA ASP A 5 -2.48 -11.13 8.12
C ASP A 5 -3.43 -10.21 7.33
N LEU A 6 -3.03 -9.67 6.16
CA LEU A 6 -3.95 -8.95 5.26
C LEU A 6 -5.06 -9.85 4.78
N GLU A 7 -4.69 -11.04 4.31
CA GLU A 7 -5.64 -11.99 3.77
C GLU A 7 -6.62 -12.44 4.86
N LYS A 8 -6.13 -12.63 6.09
CA LYS A 8 -7.00 -12.90 7.25
C LYS A 8 -7.91 -11.73 7.58
N VAL A 9 -7.40 -10.50 7.65
CA VAL A 9 -8.24 -9.34 8.04
C VAL A 9 -9.25 -9.01 6.95
N VAL A 10 -8.85 -9.06 5.68
CA VAL A 10 -9.76 -8.90 4.54
C VAL A 10 -10.82 -10.01 4.57
N ALA A 11 -10.43 -11.27 4.82
CA ALA A 11 -11.37 -12.38 4.86
C ALA A 11 -12.29 -12.40 6.09
N GLN A 12 -11.80 -11.98 7.26
CA GLN A 12 -12.52 -12.09 8.54
C GLN A 12 -13.27 -10.83 8.93
N LYS A 13 -12.85 -9.66 8.44
CA LYS A 13 -13.43 -8.36 8.85
C LYS A 13 -14.00 -7.56 7.70
N VAL A 14 -13.28 -7.45 6.58
CA VAL A 14 -13.74 -6.64 5.42
C VAL A 14 -14.89 -7.35 4.68
N LYS A 15 -14.77 -8.67 4.47
CA LYS A 15 -15.80 -9.50 3.85
C LYS A 15 -17.17 -9.41 4.54
N PRO A 16 -17.29 -9.60 5.88
CA PRO A 16 -18.55 -9.42 6.59
C PRO A 16 -19.14 -8.01 6.44
N ILE A 17 -18.33 -6.95 6.49
CA ILE A 17 -18.80 -5.57 6.33
C ILE A 17 -19.47 -5.37 4.96
N ILE A 18 -18.82 -5.88 3.90
CA ILE A 18 -19.38 -5.83 2.54
C ILE A 18 -20.65 -6.67 2.48
N GLY A 19 -20.64 -7.89 3.01
CA GLY A 19 -21.78 -8.80 3.01
C GLY A 19 -23.01 -8.23 3.73
N GLU A 20 -22.83 -7.64 4.91
CA GLU A 20 -23.90 -6.98 5.67
C GLU A 20 -24.49 -5.79 4.91
N ALA A 21 -23.63 -4.97 4.31
CA ALA A 21 -24.09 -3.83 3.52
C ALA A 21 -24.83 -4.27 2.25
N MET A 22 -24.37 -5.35 1.59
CA MET A 22 -25.07 -5.96 0.46
C MET A 22 -26.42 -6.53 0.88
N HIS A 23 -26.49 -7.25 1.99
CA HIS A 23 -27.74 -7.80 2.49
C HIS A 23 -28.74 -6.67 2.82
N LYS A 24 -28.26 -5.57 3.43
CA LYS A 24 -29.08 -4.40 3.77
C LYS A 24 -29.59 -3.66 2.52
N ALA A 25 -28.76 -3.50 1.49
CA ALA A 25 -29.11 -2.73 0.29
C ALA A 25 -29.83 -3.56 -0.79
N LEU A 26 -29.42 -4.81 -1.00
CA LEU A 26 -29.90 -5.68 -2.09
C LEU A 26 -30.90 -6.74 -1.60
N GLY A 27 -30.95 -7.00 -0.29
CA GLY A 27 -31.70 -8.10 0.31
C GLY A 27 -31.00 -9.46 0.21
N ILE A 28 -29.86 -9.51 -0.48
CA ILE A 28 -29.05 -10.72 -0.72
C ILE A 28 -27.57 -10.35 -0.70
N THR A 29 -26.72 -11.33 -0.38
CA THR A 29 -25.27 -11.23 -0.57
C THR A 29 -24.92 -11.77 -1.96
N VAL A 30 -24.03 -11.09 -2.69
CA VAL A 30 -23.50 -11.56 -3.97
C VAL A 30 -22.02 -11.89 -3.78
N PRO A 31 -21.66 -13.17 -3.59
CA PRO A 31 -20.29 -13.59 -3.25
C PRO A 31 -19.23 -13.10 -4.25
N GLU A 32 -19.59 -12.96 -5.52
CA GLU A 32 -18.70 -12.52 -6.60
C GLU A 32 -18.27 -11.05 -6.42
N ILE A 33 -19.22 -10.19 -6.03
CA ILE A 33 -18.95 -8.77 -5.77
C ILE A 33 -18.09 -8.62 -4.51
N GLU A 34 -18.40 -9.39 -3.47
CA GLU A 34 -17.64 -9.42 -2.22
C GLU A 34 -16.18 -9.87 -2.46
N ALA A 35 -15.99 -10.91 -3.27
CA ALA A 35 -14.67 -11.40 -3.67
C ALA A 35 -13.90 -10.37 -4.50
N ASP A 36 -14.54 -9.75 -5.50
CA ASP A 36 -13.90 -8.74 -6.36
C ASP A 36 -13.47 -7.49 -5.58
N ILE A 37 -14.31 -6.98 -4.68
CA ILE A 37 -13.95 -5.85 -3.82
C ILE A 37 -12.78 -6.25 -2.92
N SER A 38 -12.86 -7.42 -2.28
CA SER A 38 -11.80 -7.93 -1.41
C SER A 38 -10.47 -8.07 -2.14
N ASP A 39 -10.47 -8.62 -3.35
CA ASP A 39 -9.25 -8.84 -4.14
C ASP A 39 -8.67 -7.54 -4.69
N ARG A 40 -9.52 -6.56 -5.04
CA ARG A 40 -9.07 -5.22 -5.42
C ARG A 40 -8.51 -4.46 -4.22
N LEU A 41 -9.05 -4.64 -3.02
CA LEU A 41 -8.51 -4.05 -1.80
C LEU A 41 -7.14 -4.64 -1.44
N LYS A 42 -6.95 -5.96 -1.58
CA LYS A 42 -5.63 -6.62 -1.42
C LYS A 42 -4.58 -6.09 -2.41
N LYS A 43 -5.02 -5.72 -3.62
CA LYS A 43 -4.17 -5.16 -4.68
C LYS A 43 -4.05 -3.65 -4.61
N SER A 44 -4.81 -2.98 -3.74
CA SER A 44 -4.87 -1.53 -3.69
C SER A 44 -3.63 -0.96 -3.01
N PRO A 45 -2.96 0.01 -3.65
CA PRO A 45 -1.62 0.43 -3.29
C PRO A 45 -1.67 1.44 -2.14
N LEU A 46 -1.93 0.99 -0.91
CA LEU A 46 -1.53 1.78 0.26
C LEU A 46 0.00 1.97 0.32
N LEU A 47 0.73 1.20 -0.50
CA LEU A 47 2.15 1.33 -0.81
C LEU A 47 2.40 1.63 -2.29
N ASP A 48 1.77 2.66 -2.88
CA ASP A 48 2.32 3.26 -4.11
C ASP A 48 3.71 3.81 -3.78
N ILE A 49 4.72 2.96 -3.97
CA ILE A 49 6.11 3.33 -4.05
C ILE A 49 6.30 3.70 -5.51
N GLU A 50 6.27 4.99 -5.83
CA GLU A 50 6.63 5.44 -7.18
C GLU A 50 8.11 5.09 -7.44
N ILE A 51 8.34 3.98 -8.15
CA ILE A 51 9.68 3.53 -8.51
C ILE A 51 10.12 4.33 -9.74
N ASN A 52 10.96 5.34 -9.51
CA ASN A 52 11.61 6.09 -10.56
C ASN A 52 13.03 5.55 -10.81
N THR A 53 13.19 4.76 -11.87
CA THR A 53 14.47 4.16 -12.30
C THR A 53 15.41 5.15 -12.99
N LYS A 54 14.92 6.37 -13.33
CA LYS A 54 15.75 7.44 -13.89
C LYS A 54 16.65 8.07 -12.84
N THR A 55 16.29 7.99 -11.56
CA THR A 55 17.19 8.37 -10.47
C THR A 55 18.07 7.17 -10.11
N GLY A 56 19.36 7.41 -9.88
CA GLY A 56 20.29 6.33 -9.52
C GLY A 56 19.84 5.58 -8.26
N PHE A 57 20.14 4.28 -8.19
CA PHE A 57 19.66 3.36 -7.16
C PHE A 57 19.82 3.88 -5.74
N LYS A 58 20.98 4.50 -5.41
CA LYS A 58 21.24 5.04 -4.08
C LYS A 58 20.25 6.15 -3.71
N LYS A 59 19.96 7.06 -4.63
CA LYS A 59 19.03 8.18 -4.44
C LYS A 59 17.59 7.70 -4.39
N ALA A 60 17.20 6.79 -5.29
CA ALA A 60 15.88 6.17 -5.26
C ALA A 60 15.63 5.42 -3.95
N LYS A 61 16.64 4.69 -3.44
CA LYS A 61 16.58 4.01 -2.15
C LYS A 61 16.41 4.99 -0.99
N GLU A 62 17.11 6.11 -1.00
CA GLU A 62 16.98 7.14 0.03
C GLU A 62 15.60 7.81 0.01
N GLN A 63 15.08 8.14 -1.17
CA GLN A 63 13.72 8.65 -1.35
C GLN A 63 12.66 7.65 -0.87
N PHE A 64 12.85 6.37 -1.19
CA PHE A 64 11.99 5.31 -0.67
C PHE A 64 11.98 5.30 0.86
N LYS A 65 13.14 5.34 1.52
CA LYS A 65 13.23 5.38 2.99
C LYS A 65 12.47 6.58 3.56
N GLN A 66 12.70 7.76 3.00
CA GLN A 66 12.03 8.98 3.43
C GLN A 66 10.50 8.85 3.30
N ASN A 67 10.01 8.39 2.15
CA ASN A 67 8.59 8.22 1.89
C ASN A 67 7.96 7.15 2.79
N TYR A 68 8.67 6.04 3.03
CA TYR A 68 8.24 4.98 3.92
C TYR A 68 8.07 5.50 5.36
N PHE A 69 9.07 6.21 5.91
CA PHE A 69 8.95 6.76 7.26
C PHE A 69 7.93 7.90 7.35
N LYS A 70 7.80 8.71 6.30
CA LYS A 70 6.76 9.73 6.21
C LYS A 70 5.37 9.09 6.31
N LYS A 71 5.09 8.06 5.51
CA LYS A 71 3.83 7.30 5.55
C LYS A 71 3.59 6.62 6.90
N LEU A 72 4.64 6.06 7.53
CA LEU A 72 4.55 5.49 8.88
C LEU A 72 4.16 6.52 9.93
N LEU A 73 4.80 7.68 9.89
CA LEU A 73 4.53 8.76 10.84
C LEU A 73 3.15 9.37 10.60
N GLU A 74 2.73 9.50 9.35
CA GLU A 74 1.36 9.89 8.98
C GLU A 74 0.33 8.91 9.53
N GLY A 75 0.52 7.59 9.32
CA GLY A 75 -0.40 6.56 9.82
C GLY A 75 -0.46 6.46 11.35
N ASN A 76 0.60 6.86 12.05
CA ASN A 76 0.72 6.72 13.49
C ASN A 76 0.70 8.06 14.25
N PHE A 77 0.17 9.15 13.68
CA PHE A 77 0.05 10.46 14.33
C PHE A 77 1.37 11.06 14.86
N GLY A 78 2.48 10.74 14.19
CA GLY A 78 3.81 11.12 14.66
C GLY A 78 4.26 10.39 15.93
N ASN A 79 3.57 9.29 16.31
CA ASN A 79 3.96 8.44 17.43
C ASN A 79 5.22 7.63 17.07
N VAL A 80 6.38 8.19 17.39
CA VAL A 80 7.68 7.59 17.12
C VAL A 80 7.85 6.22 17.78
N SER A 81 7.24 6.00 18.96
CA SER A 81 7.31 4.70 19.64
C SER A 81 6.57 3.61 18.85
N ARG A 82 5.38 3.92 18.34
CA ARG A 82 4.61 2.99 17.51
C ARG A 82 5.28 2.73 16.16
N VAL A 83 5.85 3.77 15.56
CA VAL A 83 6.64 3.64 14.32
C VAL A 83 7.88 2.77 14.53
N ALA A 84 8.58 2.89 15.66
CA ALA A 84 9.71 2.04 16.01
C ALA A 84 9.31 0.55 16.09
N GLU A 85 8.19 0.27 16.75
CA GLU A 85 7.62 -1.07 16.85
C GLU A 85 7.29 -1.67 15.47
N ILE A 86 6.52 -0.94 14.65
CA ILE A 86 6.11 -1.40 13.31
C ILE A 86 7.31 -1.56 12.36
N SER A 87 8.25 -0.60 12.40
CA SER A 87 9.42 -0.65 11.53
C SER A 87 10.46 -1.70 11.95
N GLY A 88 10.34 -2.27 13.16
CA GLY A 88 11.32 -3.18 13.74
C GLY A 88 12.65 -2.49 14.08
N LEU A 89 12.66 -1.16 14.21
CA LEU A 89 13.84 -0.37 14.56
C LEU A 89 13.75 0.12 16.00
N ASP A 90 14.89 0.39 16.62
CA ASP A 90 14.89 1.06 17.91
C ASP A 90 14.45 2.53 17.77
N ARG A 91 13.81 3.06 18.83
CA ARG A 91 13.29 4.43 18.86
C ARG A 91 14.35 5.49 18.55
N ARG A 92 15.62 5.29 18.93
CA ARG A 92 16.70 6.27 18.66
C ARG A 92 17.07 6.26 17.17
N SER A 93 17.06 5.10 16.52
CA SER A 93 17.25 4.99 15.08
C SER A 93 16.12 5.68 14.31
N VAL A 94 14.87 5.54 14.75
CA VAL A 94 13.75 6.28 14.13
C VAL A 94 13.93 7.79 14.31
N HIS A 95 14.30 8.28 15.50
CA HIS A 95 14.60 9.70 15.71
C HIS A 95 15.74 10.20 14.81
N ARG A 96 16.82 9.43 14.67
CA ARG A 96 17.94 9.77 13.78
C ARG A 96 17.47 9.87 12.32
N LEU A 97 16.63 8.95 11.87
CA LEU A 97 16.08 8.96 10.52
C LEU A 97 15.16 10.18 10.29
N ILE A 98 14.27 10.48 11.23
CA ILE A 98 13.41 11.68 11.19
C ILE A 98 14.24 12.95 11.06
N SER A 99 15.29 13.10 11.87
CA SER A 99 16.20 14.25 11.81
C SER A 99 16.96 14.29 10.48
N SER A 100 17.49 13.15 10.02
CA SER A 100 18.26 13.08 8.77
C SER A 100 17.43 13.44 7.53
N PHE A 101 16.13 13.09 7.55
CA PHE A 101 15.21 13.39 6.46
C PHE A 101 14.46 14.72 6.63
N SER A 102 14.77 15.48 7.70
CA SER A 102 14.09 16.73 8.05
C SER A 102 12.56 16.59 8.07
N ILE A 103 12.07 15.50 8.65
CA ILE A 103 10.64 15.19 8.73
C ILE A 103 10.01 15.98 9.90
N ASP A 104 9.01 16.80 9.60
CA ASP A 104 8.29 17.62 10.57
C ASP A 104 7.15 16.83 11.23
N VAL A 105 7.46 16.18 12.35
CA VAL A 105 6.52 15.29 13.06
C VAL A 105 5.23 16.00 13.54
N PRO A 106 5.29 17.24 14.09
CA PRO A 106 4.10 18.00 14.43
C PRO A 106 3.07 18.15 13.32
N LYS A 107 3.49 18.35 12.06
CA LYS A 107 2.57 18.56 10.92
C LYS A 107 1.66 17.36 10.64
N PHE A 108 2.11 16.14 10.92
CA PHE A 108 1.29 14.96 10.66
C PHE A 108 0.02 14.89 11.50
N ARG A 109 0.00 15.56 12.67
CA ARG A 109 -1.21 15.64 13.49
C ARG A 109 -2.30 16.49 12.83
N GLU A 110 -1.92 17.49 12.03
CA GLU A 110 -2.83 18.38 11.33
C GLU A 110 -3.19 17.87 9.92
N GLU A 111 -2.23 17.27 9.22
CA GLU A 111 -2.38 16.81 7.84
C GLU A 111 -3.23 15.52 7.70
N MET A 112 -3.40 14.74 8.78
CA MET A 112 -4.11 13.45 8.70
C MET A 112 -5.64 13.58 8.45
N LEU A 113 -6.27 14.70 8.82
CA LEU A 113 -7.67 14.97 8.44
C LEU A 113 -7.86 14.88 6.91
N LYS A 114 -6.81 15.18 6.14
CA LYS A 114 -6.82 15.10 4.67
C LYS A 114 -6.46 13.69 4.16
N SER A 115 -5.52 12.99 4.78
CA SER A 115 -5.06 11.66 4.32
C SER A 115 -6.07 10.53 4.57
N SER A 116 -6.74 10.52 5.74
CA SER A 116 -7.83 9.56 6.03
C SER A 116 -8.99 9.70 5.02
N TYR A 117 -9.33 10.94 4.69
CA TYR A 117 -10.31 11.26 3.66
C TYR A 117 -9.89 10.75 2.26
N LEU A 118 -8.60 10.87 1.90
CA LEU A 118 -8.08 10.32 0.64
C LEU A 118 -8.11 8.79 0.59
N LYS A 119 -7.75 8.10 1.68
CA LYS A 119 -7.89 6.63 1.79
C LYS A 119 -9.37 6.24 1.62
N GLN A 120 -10.28 7.02 2.18
CA GLN A 120 -11.71 6.76 2.08
C GLN A 120 -12.19 6.88 0.64
N ILE A 121 -11.80 7.95 -0.05
CA ILE A 121 -12.10 8.12 -1.48
C ILE A 121 -11.52 6.97 -2.31
N ALA A 122 -10.31 6.50 -2.01
CA ALA A 122 -9.70 5.39 -2.73
C ALA A 122 -10.50 4.08 -2.56
N VAL A 123 -10.89 3.73 -1.33
CA VAL A 123 -11.75 2.56 -1.05
C VAL A 123 -13.12 2.74 -1.73
N GLN A 124 -13.69 3.95 -1.65
CA GLN A 124 -14.95 4.30 -2.28
C GLN A 124 -14.92 4.03 -3.78
N ASN A 125 -13.92 4.57 -4.46
CA ASN A 125 -13.71 4.38 -5.90
C ASN A 125 -13.55 2.91 -6.28
N ILE A 126 -12.93 2.08 -5.43
CA ILE A 126 -12.78 0.64 -5.68
C ILE A 126 -14.14 -0.05 -5.64
N ILE A 127 -14.96 0.27 -4.65
CA ILE A 127 -16.30 -0.31 -4.51
C ILE A 127 -17.17 0.15 -5.67
N GLU A 128 -17.19 1.45 -5.98
CA GLU A 128 -17.97 2.02 -7.10
C GLU A 128 -17.58 1.38 -8.43
N LYS A 129 -16.29 1.32 -8.76
CA LYS A 129 -15.80 0.66 -9.98
C LYS A 129 -16.11 -0.83 -10.02
N THR A 130 -16.26 -1.47 -8.86
CA THR A 130 -16.66 -2.87 -8.82
C THR A 130 -18.14 -2.98 -9.14
N LEU A 131 -18.99 -2.22 -8.44
CA LEU A 131 -20.44 -2.16 -8.69
C LEU A 131 -20.79 -1.78 -10.14
N ASP A 132 -20.02 -0.88 -10.76
CA ASP A 132 -20.16 -0.50 -12.16
C ASP A 132 -20.06 -1.70 -13.11
N ASN A 133 -19.22 -2.70 -12.79
CA ASN A 133 -19.08 -3.91 -13.61
C ASN A 133 -20.32 -4.80 -13.52
N TYR A 134 -21.10 -4.68 -12.44
CA TYR A 134 -22.30 -5.48 -12.18
C TYR A 134 -23.60 -4.73 -12.49
N LYS A 135 -23.53 -3.48 -12.99
CA LYS A 135 -24.70 -2.64 -13.27
C LYS A 135 -25.71 -3.27 -14.24
N ALA A 136 -25.24 -4.09 -15.17
CA ALA A 136 -26.09 -4.75 -16.18
C ALA A 136 -26.84 -5.96 -15.59
N SER A 137 -26.34 -6.52 -14.50
CA SER A 137 -26.85 -7.74 -13.87
C SER A 137 -27.69 -7.46 -12.62
N LEU A 138 -27.72 -6.21 -12.14
CA LEU A 138 -28.43 -5.78 -10.94
C LEU A 138 -29.57 -4.83 -11.26
N ALA A 139 -30.64 -4.88 -10.47
CA ALA A 139 -31.76 -3.95 -10.60
C ALA A 139 -31.31 -2.50 -10.28
N PRO A 140 -31.66 -1.50 -11.11
CA PRO A 140 -31.20 -0.12 -10.93
C PRO A 140 -31.53 0.50 -9.57
N GLU A 141 -32.70 0.19 -9.02
CA GLU A 141 -33.14 0.69 -7.71
C GLU A 141 -32.27 0.16 -6.57
N LYS A 142 -31.97 -1.15 -6.60
CA LYS A 142 -31.13 -1.81 -5.61
C LYS A 142 -29.67 -1.36 -5.71
N LEU A 143 -29.19 -1.14 -6.94
CA LEU A 143 -27.86 -0.60 -7.19
C LEU A 143 -27.73 0.83 -6.63
N SER A 144 -28.75 1.67 -6.79
CA SER A 144 -28.77 3.03 -6.20
C SER A 144 -28.67 3.01 -4.68
N LEU A 145 -29.35 2.08 -4.01
CA LEU A 145 -29.23 1.88 -2.57
C LEU A 145 -27.81 1.49 -2.16
N MET A 146 -27.16 0.62 -2.95
CA MET A 146 -25.78 0.23 -2.73
C MET A 146 -24.82 1.43 -2.80
N TYR A 147 -24.92 2.27 -3.84
CA TYR A 147 -24.09 3.48 -3.97
C TYR A 147 -24.30 4.47 -2.81
N LYS A 148 -25.48 4.51 -2.18
CA LYS A 148 -25.71 5.35 -1.00
C LYS A 148 -24.99 4.83 0.25
N GLU A 149 -24.83 3.52 0.38
CA GLU A 149 -24.13 2.90 1.51
C GLU A 149 -22.59 2.89 1.33
N VAL A 150 -22.10 3.00 0.10
CA VAL A 150 -20.67 3.00 -0.25
C VAL A 150 -19.79 3.92 0.63
N PRO A 151 -20.16 5.18 0.94
CA PRO A 151 -19.36 6.03 1.82
C PRO A 151 -19.23 5.49 3.25
N THR A 152 -20.29 4.86 3.78
CA THR A 152 -20.32 4.24 5.10
C THR A 152 -19.47 2.97 5.12
N ILE A 153 -19.66 2.10 4.12
CA ILE A 153 -18.87 0.88 3.91
C ILE A 153 -17.38 1.24 3.85
N SER A 154 -17.03 2.26 3.06
CA SER A 154 -15.63 2.69 2.91
C SER A 154 -15.02 3.13 4.24
N LYS A 155 -15.79 3.84 5.06
CA LYS A 155 -15.35 4.29 6.39
C LYS A 155 -15.13 3.12 7.34
N ASP A 156 -16.01 2.12 7.32
CA ASP A 156 -15.90 0.95 8.20
C ASP A 156 -14.80 -0.02 7.74
N ILE A 157 -14.60 -0.18 6.43
CA ILE A 157 -13.46 -0.91 5.86
C ILE A 157 -12.15 -0.27 6.30
N ILE A 158 -12.00 1.06 6.27
CA ILE A 158 -10.76 1.72 6.71
C ILE A 158 -10.44 1.46 8.17
N LYS A 159 -11.45 1.39 9.05
CA LYS A 159 -11.23 1.13 10.48
C LYS A 159 -10.66 -0.27 10.73
N GLU A 160 -11.06 -1.23 9.89
CA GLU A 160 -10.66 -2.63 10.02
C GLU A 160 -9.47 -3.02 9.17
N LEU A 161 -9.17 -2.27 8.10
CA LEU A 161 -7.96 -2.48 7.32
C LEU A 161 -6.75 -2.25 8.22
N PRO A 162 -5.82 -3.22 8.31
CA PRO A 162 -4.59 -2.98 9.00
C PRO A 162 -3.86 -1.87 8.25
N ASP A 163 -3.27 -0.92 8.98
CA ASP A 163 -2.24 -0.03 8.43
C ASP A 163 -1.00 -0.89 8.14
N GLU A 164 -1.09 -1.69 7.08
CA GLU A 164 -0.10 -2.68 6.74
C GLU A 164 1.13 -1.99 6.19
N ILE A 165 2.09 -1.86 7.08
CA ILE A 165 3.40 -1.36 6.75
C ILE A 165 4.32 -2.52 7.05
N LEU A 166 4.81 -3.14 5.97
CA LEU A 166 5.94 -4.08 6.01
C LEU A 166 7.01 -3.54 6.94
N SER A 167 7.73 -4.40 7.68
CA SER A 167 8.86 -3.90 8.48
C SER A 167 9.84 -3.14 7.59
N PHE A 168 10.66 -2.26 8.17
CA PHE A 168 11.57 -1.44 7.36
C PHE A 168 12.50 -2.30 6.48
N ARG A 169 12.90 -3.46 7.01
CA ARG A 169 13.75 -4.42 6.30
C ARG A 169 13.01 -5.08 5.13
N GLU A 170 11.78 -5.53 5.33
CA GLU A 170 10.98 -6.17 4.29
C GLU A 170 10.60 -5.17 3.20
N ALA A 171 10.17 -3.97 3.60
CA ALA A 171 9.84 -2.89 2.69
C ALA A 171 11.05 -2.48 1.83
N GLU A 172 12.25 -2.42 2.45
CA GLU A 172 13.49 -2.14 1.73
C GLU A 172 13.85 -3.25 0.73
N GLN A 173 13.69 -4.52 1.10
CA GLN A 173 13.94 -5.65 0.21
C GLN A 173 12.97 -5.68 -0.98
N GLU A 174 11.69 -5.41 -0.72
CA GLU A 174 10.67 -5.38 -1.77
C GLU A 174 10.89 -4.20 -2.72
N PHE A 175 11.20 -3.02 -2.19
CA PHE A 175 11.63 -1.89 -3.01
C PHE A 175 12.83 -2.24 -3.89
N GLU A 176 13.88 -2.82 -3.32
CA GLU A 176 15.07 -3.18 -4.08
C GLU A 176 14.73 -4.17 -5.20
N LYS A 177 13.92 -5.18 -4.89
CA LYS A 177 13.47 -6.17 -5.87
C LYS A 177 12.72 -5.50 -7.03
N LEU A 178 11.68 -4.74 -6.73
CA LEU A 178 10.85 -4.09 -7.75
C LEU A 178 11.64 -3.06 -8.58
N PHE A 179 12.55 -2.31 -7.93
CA PHE A 179 13.41 -1.35 -8.62
C PHE A 179 14.33 -2.04 -9.61
N LEU A 180 14.99 -3.12 -9.19
CA LEU A 180 15.90 -3.87 -10.07
C LEU A 180 15.16 -4.57 -11.20
N GLU A 181 13.98 -5.12 -10.94
CA GLU A 181 13.14 -5.73 -11.96
C GLU A 181 12.73 -4.71 -13.04
N LYS A 182 12.26 -3.54 -12.62
CA LYS A 182 11.90 -2.45 -13.54
C LYS A 182 13.11 -1.97 -14.33
N ALA A 183 14.25 -1.76 -13.67
CA ALA A 183 15.47 -1.30 -14.33
C ALA A 183 16.06 -2.33 -15.30
N LEU A 184 15.90 -3.63 -15.03
CA LEU A 184 16.25 -4.69 -15.97
C LEU A 184 15.34 -4.70 -17.19
N LYS A 185 14.02 -4.63 -16.97
CA LYS A 185 13.02 -4.56 -18.05
C LYS A 185 13.25 -3.38 -18.99
N GLU A 186 13.58 -2.20 -18.44
CA GLU A 186 13.89 -0.99 -19.23
C GLU A 186 15.20 -1.06 -20.02
N ASN A 187 16.08 -2.01 -19.71
CA ASN A 187 17.39 -2.18 -20.35
C ASN A 187 17.53 -3.57 -21.02
N ASP A 188 16.42 -4.17 -21.45
CA ASP A 188 16.38 -5.46 -22.16
C ASP A 188 17.06 -6.62 -21.39
N ASN A 189 16.95 -6.62 -20.06
CA ASN A 189 17.61 -7.56 -19.15
C ASN A 189 19.15 -7.56 -19.24
N ASN A 190 19.76 -6.52 -19.81
CA ASN A 190 21.20 -6.39 -19.89
C ASN A 190 21.78 -5.81 -18.60
N GLN A 191 22.33 -6.67 -17.75
CA GLN A 191 22.88 -6.30 -16.44
C GLN A 191 23.97 -5.22 -16.51
N VAL A 192 24.82 -5.22 -17.54
CA VAL A 192 25.88 -4.21 -17.69
C VAL A 192 25.29 -2.83 -18.00
N LYS A 193 24.31 -2.78 -18.92
CA LYS A 193 23.58 -1.54 -19.23
C LYS A 193 22.78 -1.06 -18.02
N THR A 194 22.06 -1.95 -17.35
CA THR A 194 21.29 -1.65 -16.14
C THR A 194 22.18 -1.08 -15.05
N ALA A 195 23.32 -1.71 -14.74
CA ALA A 195 24.26 -1.23 -13.72
C ALA A 195 24.72 0.21 -13.99
N LYS A 196 25.05 0.51 -15.25
CA LYS A 196 25.44 1.85 -15.68
C LYS A 196 24.29 2.85 -15.58
N ALA A 197 23.08 2.47 -16.00
CA ALA A 197 21.90 3.33 -15.98
C ALA A 197 21.48 3.73 -14.56
N ILE A 198 21.55 2.79 -13.60
CA ILE A 198 21.14 3.03 -12.21
C ILE A 198 22.30 3.46 -11.30
N GLY A 199 23.51 3.62 -11.84
CA GLY A 199 24.69 4.09 -11.10
C GLY A 199 25.23 3.08 -10.07
N LEU A 200 25.13 1.79 -10.34
CA LEU A 200 25.73 0.72 -9.54
C LEU A 200 26.94 0.09 -10.23
N ARG A 201 27.88 -0.44 -9.44
CA ARG A 201 28.90 -1.35 -9.97
C ARG A 201 28.24 -2.67 -10.37
N TYR A 202 28.71 -3.27 -11.45
CA TYR A 202 28.16 -4.53 -11.98
C TYR A 202 28.15 -5.64 -10.91
N GLU A 203 29.24 -5.81 -10.16
CA GLU A 203 29.35 -6.82 -9.11
C GLU A 203 28.32 -6.61 -7.99
N THR A 204 28.02 -5.34 -7.69
CA THR A 204 27.01 -4.98 -6.68
C THR A 204 25.61 -5.30 -7.18
N LEU A 205 25.32 -5.01 -8.45
CA LEU A 205 24.05 -5.38 -9.07
C LEU A 205 23.89 -6.90 -9.09
N HIS A 206 24.88 -7.63 -9.60
CA HIS A 206 24.85 -9.09 -9.70
C HIS A 206 24.63 -9.76 -8.33
N ARG A 207 25.34 -9.30 -7.29
CA ARG A 207 25.14 -9.80 -5.92
C ARG A 207 23.71 -9.54 -5.43
N LYS A 208 23.13 -8.37 -5.74
CA LYS A 208 21.75 -8.03 -5.36
C LYS A 208 20.72 -8.88 -6.09
N LEU A 209 20.88 -9.08 -7.40
CA LEU A 209 20.00 -9.95 -8.20
C LEU A 209 20.00 -11.38 -7.68
N ARG A 210 21.17 -11.93 -7.33
CA ARG A 210 21.28 -13.25 -6.71
C ARG A 210 20.58 -13.31 -5.35
N SER A 211 20.76 -12.30 -4.49
CA SER A 211 20.09 -12.26 -3.18
C SER A 211 18.57 -12.11 -3.27
N SER A 212 18.06 -11.54 -4.36
CA SER A 212 16.63 -11.38 -4.63
C SER A 212 16.01 -12.57 -5.38
N GLY A 213 16.80 -13.61 -5.69
CA GLY A 213 16.35 -14.81 -6.40
C GLY A 213 16.01 -14.57 -7.88
N MET A 214 16.57 -13.52 -8.49
CA MET A 214 16.33 -13.16 -9.90
C MET A 214 17.34 -13.82 -10.85
N VAL A 215 18.48 -14.28 -10.32
CA VAL A 215 19.60 -14.93 -11.03
C VAL A 215 20.26 -15.96 -10.13
#